data_AF-A0A945Y612-F1
#
_entry.id   AF-A0A945Y612-F1
#
_cell.length_a   1.000
_cell.length_b   1.000
_cell.length_c   1.000
_cell.angle_alpha   90.00
_cell.angle_beta   90.00
_cell.angle_gamma   90.00
#
_symmetry.space_group_name_H-M   'P 1'
#
loop_
_entity.id
_entity.type
_entity.pdbx_description
1 polymer ?
#
loop_
_entity_poly.entity_id
_entity_poly.type
_entity_poly.pdbx_seq_one_letter_code
_entity_poly.pdbx_strand_id
1 'polypeptide(L)'
;MLNKYLSIITLSIVLCAFSEAQASGVNGSFQVSATVSASCSVSTNDLNFGNYNSGQNGDLDATGQLGVACTNDTSYTIDVGTGL
;
A
#
# COMPACT_ATOMS: atom_id res chain seq x y z
N MET A 1 10.24 76.59 -4.25
CA MET A 1 10.32 75.46 -3.28
C MET A 1 9.45 74.26 -3.68
N LEU A 2 8.29 74.45 -4.32
CA LEU A 2 7.33 73.38 -4.69
C LEU A 2 7.85 72.39 -5.76
N ASN A 3 8.68 72.85 -6.71
CA ASN A 3 9.22 72.01 -7.80
C ASN A 3 10.27 70.97 -7.35
N LYS A 4 10.82 71.13 -6.13
CA LYS A 4 11.87 70.27 -5.56
C LYS A 4 11.29 69.04 -4.85
N TYR A 5 10.07 69.16 -4.32
CA TYR A 5 9.30 68.03 -3.77
C TYR A 5 8.64 67.20 -4.87
N LEU A 6 8.24 67.83 -5.98
CA LEU A 6 7.66 67.14 -7.14
C LEU A 6 8.62 66.10 -7.74
N SER A 7 9.92 66.43 -7.80
CA SER A 7 10.96 65.51 -8.30
C SER A 7 11.26 64.34 -7.35
N ILE A 8 11.00 64.48 -6.06
CA ILE A 8 11.23 63.43 -5.05
C ILE A 8 10.06 62.43 -5.08
N ILE A 9 8.83 62.93 -5.26
CA ILE A 9 7.61 62.10 -5.35
C ILE A 9 7.63 61.21 -6.60
N THR A 10 8.10 61.73 -7.73
CA THR A 10 8.22 60.94 -8.96
C THR A 10 9.26 59.82 -8.86
N LEU A 11 10.32 60.01 -8.07
CA LEU A 11 11.36 58.98 -7.90
C LEU A 11 10.86 57.82 -7.02
N SER A 12 10.09 58.09 -5.97
CA SER A 12 9.55 57.04 -5.10
C SER A 12 8.48 56.16 -5.77
N ILE A 13 7.70 56.71 -6.69
CA ILE A 13 6.66 55.96 -7.43
C ILE A 13 7.28 54.98 -8.43
N VAL A 14 8.44 55.33 -9.01
CA VAL A 14 9.15 54.48 -9.98
C VAL A 14 9.71 53.23 -9.30
N LEU A 15 10.14 53.29 -8.04
CA LEU A 15 10.67 52.11 -7.32
C LEU A 15 9.59 51.08 -6.94
N CYS A 16 8.32 51.46 -6.84
CA CYS A 16 7.24 50.54 -6.50
C CYS A 16 6.68 49.76 -7.71
N ALA A 17 6.97 50.19 -8.94
CA ALA A 17 6.44 49.57 -10.16
C ALA A 17 7.25 48.34 -10.64
N PHE A 18 8.41 48.05 -10.05
CA PHE A 18 9.30 46.95 -10.46
C PHE A 18 9.26 45.73 -9.52
N SER A 19 8.33 45.66 -8.58
CA SER A 19 8.18 44.51 -7.69
C SER A 19 7.39 43.39 -8.36
N GLU A 20 7.97 42.77 -9.40
CA GLU A 20 7.50 41.47 -9.89
C GLU A 20 8.01 40.40 -8.92
N ALA A 21 7.23 40.10 -7.89
CA ALA A 21 7.48 38.94 -7.03
C ALA A 21 7.23 37.67 -7.84
N GLN A 22 8.21 37.27 -8.67
CA GLN A 22 8.14 36.04 -9.45
C GLN A 22 8.38 34.86 -8.51
N ALA A 23 7.30 34.33 -7.95
CA ALA A 23 7.30 33.04 -7.29
C ALA A 23 7.49 31.95 -8.35
N SER A 24 8.74 31.70 -8.74
CA SER A 24 9.11 30.61 -9.63
C SER A 24 8.98 29.29 -8.87
N GLY A 25 7.77 28.72 -8.84
CA GLY A 25 7.53 27.40 -8.28
C GLY A 25 8.29 26.34 -9.09
N VAL A 26 9.14 25.55 -8.44
CA VAL A 26 9.77 24.38 -9.05
C VAL A 26 8.75 23.25 -9.05
N ASN A 27 8.15 22.99 -10.21
CA ASN A 27 7.25 21.85 -10.40
C ASN A 27 8.08 20.61 -10.75
N GLY A 28 8.26 19.71 -9.79
CA GLY A 28 8.86 18.40 -10.00
C GLY A 28 7.77 17.34 -10.20
N SER A 29 7.88 16.53 -11.24
CA SER A 29 7.07 15.32 -11.42
C SER A 29 7.83 14.13 -10.81
N PHE A 30 7.23 13.47 -9.82
CA PHE A 30 7.74 12.20 -9.29
C PHE A 30 6.73 11.10 -9.62
N GLN A 31 7.20 10.06 -10.31
CA GLN A 31 6.35 8.94 -10.69
C GLN A 31 6.47 7.85 -9.61
N VAL A 32 5.36 7.59 -8.91
CA VAL A 32 5.27 6.54 -7.89
C VAL A 32 4.64 5.31 -8.52
N SER A 33 5.31 4.17 -8.42
CA SER A 33 4.76 2.87 -8.79
C SER A 33 4.96 1.88 -7.65
N ALA A 34 3.97 1.01 -7.43
CA ALA A 34 4.06 -0.12 -6.51
C ALA A 34 3.59 -1.40 -7.22
N THR A 35 4.35 -2.48 -7.07
CA THR A 35 3.99 -3.80 -7.61
C THR A 35 3.52 -4.69 -6.47
N VAL A 36 2.28 -5.18 -6.56
CA VAL A 36 1.79 -6.21 -5.63
C VAL A 36 2.18 -7.56 -6.19
N SER A 37 3.05 -8.28 -5.48
CA SER A 37 3.42 -9.64 -5.86
C SER A 37 2.29 -10.60 -5.49
N ALA A 38 1.99 -11.54 -6.40
CA ALA A 38 1.12 -12.66 -6.08
C ALA A 38 1.73 -13.45 -4.92
N SER A 39 0.94 -13.66 -3.86
CA SER A 39 1.36 -14.42 -2.68
C SER A 39 0.16 -15.05 -1.98
N CYS A 40 0.40 -16.20 -1.35
CA CYS A 40 -0.59 -16.91 -0.54
C CYS A 40 0.04 -17.39 0.76
N SER A 41 -0.71 -17.34 1.85
CA SER A 41 -0.41 -18.05 3.09
C SER A 41 -1.43 -19.17 3.29
N VAL A 42 -0.94 -20.30 3.79
CA VAL A 42 -1.74 -21.48 4.08
C VAL A 42 -1.65 -21.75 5.57
N SER A 43 -2.79 -22.00 6.20
CA SER A 43 -2.88 -22.36 7.61
C SER A 43 -3.71 -23.63 7.80
N THR A 44 -3.20 -24.53 8.63
CA THR A 44 -3.81 -25.80 8.97
C THR A 44 -3.58 -26.10 10.44
N ASN A 45 -4.43 -26.97 11.00
CA ASN A 45 -4.22 -27.56 12.31
C ASN A 45 -4.03 -29.07 12.17
N ASP A 46 -3.40 -29.68 13.16
CA ASP A 46 -3.29 -31.14 13.24
C ASP A 46 -4.68 -31.76 13.31
N LEU A 47 -4.90 -32.77 12.48
CA LEU A 47 -6.15 -33.50 12.42
C LEU A 47 -6.07 -34.68 13.41
N ASN A 48 -6.75 -34.54 14.54
CA ASN A 48 -6.77 -35.55 15.58
C ASN A 48 -8.03 -36.43 15.48
N PHE A 49 -7.82 -37.70 15.15
CA PHE A 49 -8.88 -38.71 15.05
C PHE A 49 -9.32 -39.29 16.42
N GLY A 50 -8.57 -38.99 17.49
CA GLY A 50 -8.80 -39.55 18.82
C GLY A 50 -8.16 -40.92 19.03
N ASN A 51 -8.57 -41.60 20.10
CA ASN A 51 -8.02 -42.90 20.49
C ASN A 51 -8.67 -44.04 19.70
N TYR A 52 -7.87 -44.77 18.95
CA TYR A 52 -8.27 -46.01 18.30
C TYR A 52 -7.94 -47.24 19.16
N ASN A 53 -8.86 -48.21 19.23
CA ASN A 53 -8.61 -49.52 19.85
C ASN A 53 -8.65 -50.64 18.80
N SER A 54 -7.64 -51.51 18.83
CA SER A 54 -7.54 -52.68 17.97
C SER A 54 -8.69 -53.66 18.27
N GLY A 55 -9.74 -53.61 17.45
CA GLY A 55 -10.96 -54.40 17.63
C GLY A 55 -12.25 -53.57 17.52
N GLN A 56 -12.14 -52.24 17.41
CA GLN A 56 -13.30 -51.40 17.14
C GLN A 56 -13.82 -51.64 15.72
N ASN A 57 -15.14 -51.78 15.58
CA ASN A 57 -15.79 -52.04 14.31
C ASN A 57 -16.27 -50.71 13.72
N GLY A 58 -15.38 -49.99 13.02
CA GLY A 58 -15.69 -48.74 12.33
C GLY A 58 -14.52 -47.76 12.27
N ASP A 59 -14.59 -46.88 11.28
CA ASP A 59 -13.59 -45.84 11.05
C ASP A 59 -13.74 -44.70 12.07
N LEU A 60 -12.62 -44.07 12.44
CA LEU A 60 -12.62 -42.83 13.19
C LEU A 60 -12.48 -41.67 12.21
N ASP A 61 -13.55 -40.91 12.06
CA ASP A 61 -13.56 -39.72 11.22
C ASP A 61 -13.29 -38.46 12.04
N ALA A 62 -12.47 -37.56 11.50
CA ALA A 62 -12.28 -36.23 12.03
C ALA A 62 -12.29 -35.20 10.91
N THR A 63 -12.84 -34.02 11.19
CA THR A 63 -12.90 -32.90 10.25
C THR A 63 -11.83 -31.88 10.62
N GLY A 64 -10.88 -31.65 9.72
CA GLY A 64 -9.92 -30.56 9.81
C GLY A 64 -10.39 -29.32 9.05
N GLN A 65 -9.68 -28.22 9.24
CA GLN A 65 -9.91 -26.95 8.56
C GLN A 65 -8.63 -26.50 7.86
N LEU A 66 -8.78 -26.02 6.64
CA LEU A 66 -7.72 -25.45 5.82
C LEU A 66 -8.08 -23.99 5.52
N GLY A 67 -7.21 -23.07 5.91
CA GLY A 67 -7.30 -21.66 5.57
C GLY A 67 -6.32 -21.32 4.45
N VAL A 68 -6.80 -20.58 3.46
CA VAL A 68 -5.97 -20.03 2.38
C VAL A 68 -6.26 -18.55 2.26
N ALA A 69 -5.23 -17.72 2.39
CA ALA A 69 -5.33 -16.28 2.21
C ALA A 69 -4.35 -15.85 1.13
N CYS A 70 -4.86 -15.33 0.02
CA CYS A 70 -4.05 -14.86 -1.10
C CYS A 70 -4.28 -13.38 -1.38
N THR A 71 -3.31 -12.76 -2.04
CA THR A 71 -3.50 -11.46 -2.69
C THR A 71 -4.64 -11.52 -3.71
N ASN A 72 -5.25 -10.37 -3.98
CA ASN A 72 -6.38 -10.30 -4.91
C ASN A 72 -6.00 -10.85 -6.30
N ASP A 73 -6.98 -11.43 -7.01
CA ASP A 73 -6.83 -12.05 -8.33
C ASP A 73 -5.77 -13.17 -8.44
N THR A 74 -5.23 -13.67 -7.32
CA THR A 74 -4.28 -14.77 -7.32
C THR A 74 -5.02 -16.10 -7.38
N SER A 75 -4.95 -16.78 -8.53
CA SER A 75 -5.50 -18.12 -8.69
C SER A 75 -4.64 -19.16 -7.96
N TYR A 76 -5.27 -20.16 -7.35
CA TYR A 76 -4.58 -21.22 -6.62
C TYR A 76 -5.28 -22.58 -6.77
N THR A 77 -4.52 -23.65 -6.55
CA THR A 77 -4.98 -25.04 -6.53
C THR A 77 -4.53 -25.69 -5.23
N ILE A 78 -5.38 -26.54 -4.65
CA ILE A 78 -5.06 -27.31 -3.44
C ILE A 78 -4.90 -28.77 -3.82
N ASP A 79 -3.77 -29.35 -3.42
CA ASP A 79 -3.47 -30.78 -3.55
C ASP A 79 -3.02 -31.31 -2.18
N VAL A 80 -3.42 -32.54 -1.87
CA VAL A 80 -3.11 -33.18 -0.58
C VAL A 80 -2.31 -34.45 -0.87
N GLY A 81 -1.09 -34.50 -0.34
CA GLY A 81 -0.21 -35.67 -0.48
C GLY A 81 -0.66 -36.87 0.35
N THR A 82 -0.01 -38.00 0.14
CA THR A 82 -0.35 -39.30 0.78
C THR A 82 0.22 -39.50 2.18
N GLY A 83 0.92 -38.51 2.74
CA GLY A 83 1.74 -38.69 3.95
C GLY A 83 3.12 -39.28 3.65
N LEU A 84 3.92 -39.47 4.71
CA LEU A 84 5.28 -40.04 4.68
C LEU A 84 5.26 -41.57 4.85
#